data_AF-A0A3D1AU85-F1
#
_entry.id   AF-A0A3D1AU85-F1
#
_cell.length_a   1.000
_cell.length_b   1.000
_cell.length_c   1.000
_cell.angle_alpha   90.00
_cell.angle_beta   90.00
_cell.angle_gamma   90.00
#
_symmetry.space_group_name_H-M   'P 1'
#
loop_
_entity.id
_entity.type
_entity.pdbx_description
1 polymer ?
#
loop_
_entity_poly.entity_id
_entity_poly.type
_entity_poly.pdbx_seq_one_letter_code
_entity_poly.pdbx_strand_id
1 'polypeptide(L)'
;MSAFAEIVDEKEYSTLLSSILPHVIHTQEENERCLAVLEALDSRDDLSVEEERIAELLMLLIENFEDKAYALPKASPLDIVRHLMDANDLRQAQLVDVFGTPSVASEVLNGKRALSKAHIAKLSARFNVSPELFFSPAVMAVRARKSD
;
A
#
# COMPACT_ATOMS: atom_id res chain seq x y z
N MET A 1 -17.60 -10.15 8.72
CA MET A 1 -17.82 -10.67 7.34
C MET A 1 -19.32 -10.77 7.17
N SER A 2 -20.00 -9.62 7.00
CA SER A 2 -21.42 -9.63 6.66
C SER A 2 -21.54 -10.13 5.24
N ALA A 3 -22.52 -10.99 4.97
CA ALA A 3 -22.88 -11.38 3.62
C ALA A 3 -23.16 -10.10 2.82
N PHE A 4 -22.65 -10.00 1.60
CA PHE A 4 -22.91 -8.89 0.69
C PHE A 4 -24.42 -8.59 0.70
N ALA A 5 -24.81 -7.52 1.40
CA ALA A 5 -26.20 -7.13 1.50
C ALA A 5 -26.58 -6.58 0.12
N GLU A 6 -27.44 -7.30 -0.61
CA GLU A 6 -27.95 -6.79 -1.88
C GLU A 6 -28.70 -5.47 -1.64
N ILE A 7 -28.68 -4.59 -2.63
CA ILE A 7 -29.41 -3.31 -2.58
C ILE A 7 -30.89 -3.63 -2.29
N VAL A 8 -31.42 -3.11 -1.18
CA VAL A 8 -32.79 -3.41 -0.75
C VAL A 8 -33.72 -2.22 -1.05
N ASP A 9 -33.22 -0.99 -0.85
CA ASP A 9 -33.90 0.25 -1.21
C ASP A 9 -33.30 0.84 -2.50
N GLU A 10 -33.91 0.50 -3.64
CA GLU A 10 -33.50 1.02 -4.95
C GLU A 10 -33.61 2.56 -5.05
N LYS A 11 -34.54 3.17 -4.31
CA LYS A 11 -34.78 4.62 -4.40
C LYS A 11 -33.71 5.39 -3.64
N GLU A 12 -33.34 4.90 -2.47
CA GLU A 12 -32.20 5.43 -1.72
C GLU A 12 -30.91 5.27 -2.53
N TYR A 13 -30.64 4.06 -3.04
CA TYR A 13 -29.44 3.81 -3.83
C TYR A 13 -29.40 4.66 -5.11
N SER A 14 -30.53 4.84 -5.80
CA SER A 14 -30.63 5.73 -6.96
C SER A 14 -30.33 7.20 -6.60
N THR A 15 -30.73 7.64 -5.40
CA THR A 15 -30.43 8.99 -4.89
C THR A 15 -28.94 9.15 -4.61
N LEU A 16 -28.30 8.14 -4.01
CA LEU A 16 -26.84 8.10 -3.81
C LEU A 16 -26.09 8.16 -5.14
N LEU A 17 -26.48 7.34 -6.12
CA LEU A 17 -25.88 7.36 -7.45
C LEU A 17 -26.02 8.72 -8.15
N SER A 18 -27.20 9.34 -8.06
CA SER A 18 -27.47 10.62 -8.72
C SER A 18 -26.76 11.80 -8.06
N SER A 19 -26.51 11.73 -6.76
CA SER A 19 -25.80 12.77 -6.02
C SER A 19 -24.28 12.66 -6.16
N ILE A 20 -23.74 11.43 -6.09
CA ILE A 20 -22.30 11.17 -6.13
C ILE A 20 -21.78 11.10 -7.57
N LEU A 21 -22.61 10.63 -8.51
CA LEU A 21 -22.25 10.40 -9.92
C LEU A 21 -20.93 9.61 -10.05
N PRO A 22 -20.85 8.41 -9.44
CA PRO A 22 -19.64 7.59 -9.50
C PRO A 22 -19.39 7.11 -10.94
N HIS A 23 -18.14 7.20 -11.38
CA HIS A 23 -17.68 6.72 -12.68
C HIS A 23 -16.20 6.36 -12.59
N VAL A 24 -15.66 5.73 -13.64
CA VAL A 24 -14.23 5.43 -13.72
C VAL A 24 -13.44 6.73 -13.58
N ILE A 25 -12.56 6.78 -12.58
CA ILE A 25 -11.75 7.95 -12.25
C ILE A 25 -10.59 8.04 -13.24
N HIS A 26 -10.41 9.22 -13.84
CA HIS A 26 -9.36 9.51 -14.82
C HIS A 26 -8.44 10.66 -14.38
N THR A 27 -8.89 11.48 -13.43
CA THR A 27 -8.18 12.67 -12.95
C THR A 27 -8.02 12.66 -11.45
N GLN A 28 -7.09 13.47 -10.95
CA GLN A 28 -6.86 13.62 -9.52
C GLN A 28 -8.05 14.27 -8.82
N GLU A 29 -8.67 15.25 -9.47
CA GLU A 29 -9.83 15.97 -8.95
C GLU A 29 -11.06 15.06 -8.80
N GLU A 30 -11.24 14.12 -9.74
CA GLU A 30 -12.27 13.07 -9.60
C GLU A 30 -11.97 12.14 -8.43
N ASN A 31 -10.71 11.76 -8.22
CA ASN A 31 -10.28 10.92 -7.10
C ASN A 31 -10.55 11.59 -5.75
N GLU A 32 -10.12 12.84 -5.59
CA GLU A 32 -10.31 13.62 -4.36
C GLU A 32 -11.80 13.79 -4.02
N ARG A 33 -12.64 14.01 -5.02
CA ARG A 33 -14.09 14.09 -4.84
C ARG A 33 -14.68 12.76 -4.34
N CYS A 34 -14.28 11.63 -4.92
CA CYS A 34 -14.73 10.31 -4.49
C CYS A 34 -14.21 9.96 -3.09
N LEU A 35 -12.95 10.30 -2.80
CA LEU A 35 -12.32 10.08 -1.50
C LEU A 35 -13.03 10.86 -0.39
N ALA A 36 -13.35 12.13 -0.63
CA ALA A 36 -14.08 12.95 0.35
C ALA A 36 -15.47 12.39 0.69
N VAL A 37 -16.16 11.78 -0.27
CA VAL A 37 -17.44 11.10 -0.03
C VAL A 37 -17.23 9.84 0.80
N LEU A 38 -16.24 9.02 0.44
CA LEU A 38 -15.93 7.79 1.17
C LEU A 38 -15.55 8.10 2.63
N GLU A 39 -14.71 9.11 2.87
CA GLU A 39 -14.32 9.55 4.22
C GLU A 39 -15.53 10.02 5.05
N ALA A 40 -16.48 10.72 4.42
CA ALA A 40 -17.70 11.14 5.10
C ALA A 40 -18.57 9.94 5.52
N LEU A 41 -18.64 8.90 4.70
CA LEU A 41 -19.34 7.66 5.05
C LEU A 41 -18.61 6.89 6.16
N ASP A 42 -17.30 6.71 6.03
CA ASP A 42 -16.47 5.99 7.03
C ASP A 42 -16.46 6.65 8.41
N SER A 43 -16.80 7.94 8.50
CA SER A 43 -16.91 8.67 9.77
C SER A 43 -18.17 8.35 10.59
N ARG A 44 -19.10 7.56 10.02
CA ARG A 44 -20.41 7.22 10.61
C ARG A 44 -20.47 5.73 10.96
N ASP A 45 -21.04 5.44 12.13
CA ASP A 45 -21.26 4.07 12.60
C ASP A 45 -22.65 3.50 12.22
N ASP A 46 -23.50 4.30 11.55
CA ASP A 46 -24.92 4.04 11.31
C ASP A 46 -25.30 3.96 9.82
N LEU A 47 -24.39 3.46 8.99
CA LEU A 47 -24.61 3.36 7.54
C LEU A 47 -25.80 2.44 7.21
N SER A 48 -26.60 2.86 6.23
CA SER A 48 -27.57 1.97 5.59
C SER A 48 -26.86 0.93 4.72
N VAL A 49 -27.58 -0.12 4.32
CA VAL A 49 -27.05 -1.12 3.36
C VAL A 49 -26.64 -0.42 2.06
N GLU A 50 -27.43 0.54 1.60
CA GLU A 50 -27.22 1.29 0.37
C GLU A 50 -25.97 2.18 0.45
N GLU A 51 -25.73 2.78 1.62
CA GLU A 51 -24.52 3.53 1.93
C GLU A 51 -23.27 2.63 1.99
N GLU A 52 -23.37 1.44 2.58
CA GLU A 52 -22.27 0.45 2.54
C GLU A 52 -21.96 0.02 1.09
N ARG A 53 -22.99 -0.17 0.26
CA ARG A 53 -22.84 -0.54 -1.15
C ARG A 53 -22.19 0.55 -1.99
N ILE A 54 -22.54 1.82 -1.77
CA ILE A 54 -21.91 2.92 -2.50
C ILE A 54 -20.47 3.13 -2.03
N ALA A 55 -20.18 2.97 -0.73
CA ALA A 55 -18.82 3.03 -0.19
C ALA A 55 -17.92 1.96 -0.82
N GLU A 56 -18.40 0.72 -0.95
CA GLU A 56 -17.67 -0.36 -1.63
C GLU A 56 -17.36 -0.01 -3.10
N LEU A 57 -18.33 0.55 -3.84
CA LEU A 57 -18.12 0.99 -5.21
C LEU A 57 -17.06 2.09 -5.30
N LEU A 58 -17.13 3.10 -4.42
CA LEU A 58 -16.18 4.20 -4.38
C LEU A 58 -14.76 3.71 -4.07
N MET A 59 -14.62 2.83 -3.08
CA MET A 59 -13.35 2.20 -2.73
C MET A 59 -12.71 1.51 -3.94
N LEU A 60 -13.48 0.68 -4.67
CA LEU A 60 -12.98 0.00 -5.86
C LEU A 60 -12.52 0.98 -6.96
N LEU A 61 -13.27 2.07 -7.18
CA LEU A 61 -12.94 3.08 -8.19
C LEU A 61 -11.66 3.84 -7.83
N ILE A 62 -11.53 4.25 -6.56
CA ILE A 62 -10.36 4.94 -6.01
C ILE A 62 -9.13 4.04 -6.14
N GLU A 63 -9.18 2.82 -5.61
CA GLU A 63 -8.06 1.86 -5.69
C GLU A 63 -7.59 1.65 -7.14
N ASN A 64 -8.52 1.45 -8.07
CA ASN A 64 -8.18 1.26 -9.49
C ASN A 64 -7.54 2.49 -10.15
N PHE A 65 -7.83 3.71 -9.68
CA PHE A 65 -7.14 4.91 -10.12
C PHE A 65 -5.78 5.06 -9.45
N GLU A 66 -5.74 4.94 -8.12
CA GLU A 66 -4.53 5.10 -7.32
C GLU A 66 -3.45 4.07 -7.66
N ASP A 67 -3.83 2.82 -7.95
CA ASP A 67 -2.91 1.80 -8.44
C ASP A 67 -2.19 2.19 -9.74
N LYS A 68 -2.80 3.04 -10.56
CA LYS A 68 -2.24 3.53 -11.84
C LYS A 68 -1.54 4.87 -11.68
N ALA A 69 -2.17 5.81 -10.97
CA ALA A 69 -1.70 7.18 -10.79
C ALA A 69 -0.56 7.25 -9.75
N TYR A 70 -0.68 6.47 -8.68
CA TYR A 70 0.26 6.35 -7.57
C TYR A 70 0.92 4.99 -7.52
N ALA A 71 1.01 4.30 -8.67
CA ALA A 71 1.88 3.15 -8.82
C ALA A 71 3.25 3.53 -8.24
N LEU A 72 3.54 3.07 -7.01
CA LEU A 72 4.79 3.39 -6.35
C LEU A 72 5.88 3.02 -7.34
N PRO A 73 6.89 3.89 -7.60
CA PRO A 73 8.02 3.47 -8.39
C PRO A 73 8.53 2.22 -7.70
N LYS A 74 8.39 1.09 -8.41
CA LYS A 74 8.62 -0.26 -7.90
C LYS A 74 9.89 -0.23 -7.06
N ALA A 75 9.77 -0.24 -5.73
CA ALA A 75 10.93 -0.08 -4.87
C ALA A 75 11.88 -1.19 -5.25
N SER A 76 13.07 -0.83 -5.74
CA SER A 76 14.04 -1.86 -6.06
C SER A 76 14.37 -2.58 -4.75
N PRO A 77 14.79 -3.86 -4.80
CA PRO A 77 15.24 -4.55 -3.60
C PRO A 77 16.30 -3.76 -2.81
N LEU A 78 17.04 -2.88 -3.49
CA LEU A 78 18.00 -1.98 -2.88
C LEU A 78 17.35 -0.77 -2.17
N ASP A 79 16.27 -0.21 -2.71
CA ASP A 79 15.53 0.87 -2.03
C ASP A 79 14.90 0.36 -0.73
N ILE A 80 14.46 -0.89 -0.72
CA ILE A 80 13.98 -1.57 0.50
C ILE A 80 15.11 -1.69 1.53
N VAL A 81 16.32 -2.07 1.12
CA VAL A 81 17.47 -2.12 2.03
C VAL A 81 17.79 -0.75 2.59
N ARG A 82 17.80 0.31 1.77
CA ARG A 82 18.06 1.69 2.24
C ARG A 82 16.99 2.14 3.22
N HIS A 83 15.72 1.90 2.92
CA HIS A 83 14.63 2.25 3.81
C HIS A 83 14.73 1.53 5.17
N LEU A 84 15.05 0.24 5.16
CA LEU A 84 15.29 -0.52 6.40
C LEU A 84 16.50 -0.01 7.18
N MET A 85 17.55 0.46 6.50
CA MET A 85 18.69 1.09 7.16
C MET A 85 18.28 2.40 7.83
N ASP A 86 17.58 3.28 7.10
CA ASP A 86 17.14 4.58 7.59
C ASP A 86 16.17 4.44 8.77
N ALA A 87 15.18 3.55 8.66
CA ALA A 87 14.21 3.28 9.72
C ALA A 87 14.81 2.67 11.00
N ASN A 88 16.04 2.16 10.94
CA ASN A 88 16.74 1.55 12.08
C ASN A 88 18.02 2.32 12.46
N ASP A 89 18.23 3.54 11.94
CA ASP A 89 19.44 4.36 12.14
C ASP A 89 20.76 3.61 11.87
N LEU A 90 20.76 2.72 10.86
CA LEU A 90 21.90 1.88 10.53
C LEU A 90 22.77 2.49 9.43
N ARG A 91 24.08 2.47 9.67
CA ARG A 91 25.08 2.79 8.64
C ARG A 91 25.50 1.53 7.89
N GLN A 92 25.99 1.70 6.67
CA GLN A 92 26.49 0.62 5.81
C GLN A 92 27.48 -0.33 6.51
N ALA A 93 28.39 0.21 7.33
CA ALA A 93 29.38 -0.58 8.06
C ALA A 93 28.75 -1.60 9.03
N GLN A 94 27.49 -1.40 9.42
CA GLN A 94 26.75 -2.27 10.33
C GLN A 94 26.01 -3.40 9.62
N LEU A 95 26.12 -3.52 8.28
CA LEU A 95 25.56 -4.63 7.49
C LEU A 95 26.63 -5.63 7.01
N VAL A 96 27.83 -5.59 7.59
CA VAL A 96 28.92 -6.51 7.22
C VAL A 96 28.60 -7.97 7.56
N ASP A 97 27.84 -8.23 8.62
CA ASP A 97 27.28 -9.55 8.96
C ASP A 97 26.33 -10.10 7.88
N VAL A 98 25.61 -9.20 7.21
CA VAL A 98 24.74 -9.53 6.07
C VAL A 98 25.58 -9.81 4.83
N PHE A 99 26.45 -8.88 4.44
CA PHE A 99 27.16 -8.88 3.15
C PHE A 99 28.56 -9.53 3.18
N GLY A 100 29.03 -9.97 4.35
CA GLY A 100 30.33 -10.59 4.57
C GLY A 100 31.49 -9.59 4.69
N THR A 101 31.59 -8.60 3.80
CA THR A 101 32.67 -7.59 3.84
C THR A 101 32.14 -6.17 3.58
N PRO A 102 32.85 -5.12 4.06
CA PRO A 102 32.49 -3.73 3.78
C PRO A 102 32.47 -3.40 2.27
N SER A 103 33.38 -4.01 1.49
CA SER A 103 33.43 -3.82 0.03
C SER A 103 32.17 -4.34 -0.64
N VAL A 104 31.72 -5.55 -0.28
CA VAL A 104 30.51 -6.16 -0.83
C VAL A 104 29.27 -5.36 -0.41
N ALA A 105 29.19 -4.90 0.84
CA ALA A 105 28.13 -4.01 1.29
C ALA A 105 28.07 -2.74 0.43
N SER A 106 29.24 -2.17 0.08
CA SER A 106 29.33 -0.98 -0.77
C SER A 106 28.87 -1.24 -2.20
N GLU A 107 29.33 -2.33 -2.80
CA GLU A 107 28.94 -2.69 -4.16
C GLU A 107 27.44 -2.93 -4.27
N VAL A 108 26.83 -3.58 -3.27
CA VAL A 108 25.38 -3.80 -3.24
C VAL A 108 24.65 -2.48 -3.04
N LEU A 109 25.03 -1.67 -2.05
CA LEU A 109 24.32 -0.43 -1.73
C LEU A 109 24.43 0.65 -2.82
N ASN A 110 25.46 0.56 -3.65
CA ASN A 110 25.66 1.41 -4.83
C ASN A 110 25.12 0.79 -6.13
N GLY A 111 24.44 -0.35 -6.06
CA GLY A 111 23.83 -1.02 -7.23
C GLY A 111 24.83 -1.67 -8.20
N LYS A 112 26.12 -1.73 -7.84
CA LYS A 112 27.16 -2.40 -8.64
C LYS A 112 27.07 -3.92 -8.54
N ARG A 113 26.41 -4.44 -7.50
CA ARG A 113 26.19 -5.86 -7.26
C ARG A 113 24.75 -6.13 -6.85
N ALA A 114 24.12 -7.13 -7.47
CA ALA A 114 22.77 -7.56 -7.10
C ALA A 114 22.73 -8.27 -5.74
N LEU A 115 21.57 -8.22 -5.07
CA LEU A 115 21.32 -9.02 -3.88
C LEU A 115 21.29 -10.51 -4.23
N SER A 116 22.00 -11.33 -3.44
CA SER A 116 21.91 -12.78 -3.53
C SER A 116 20.76 -13.30 -2.66
N LYS A 117 20.28 -14.51 -2.93
CA LYS A 117 19.29 -15.19 -2.05
C LYS A 117 19.78 -15.30 -0.61
N ALA A 118 21.09 -15.51 -0.40
CA ALA A 118 21.69 -15.54 0.94
C ALA A 118 21.65 -14.17 1.62
N HIS A 119 21.90 -13.08 0.89
CA HIS A 119 21.75 -11.72 1.43
C HIS A 119 20.30 -11.45 1.83
N ILE A 120 19.35 -11.81 0.96
CA ILE A 120 17.91 -11.63 1.22
C ILE A 120 17.48 -12.40 2.46
N ALA A 121 17.90 -13.66 2.61
CA ALA A 121 17.58 -14.45 3.81
C ALA A 121 18.11 -13.79 5.10
N LYS A 122 19.35 -13.28 5.08
CA LYS A 122 19.94 -12.58 6.22
C LYS A 122 19.27 -11.24 6.52
N LEU A 123 18.93 -10.45 5.49
CA LEU A 123 18.19 -9.20 5.63
C LEU A 123 16.80 -9.46 6.24
N SER A 124 16.10 -10.46 5.71
CA SER A 124 14.77 -10.87 6.19
C SER A 124 14.81 -11.28 7.66
N ALA A 125 15.80 -12.09 8.05
CA ALA A 125 15.98 -12.50 9.44
C ALA A 125 16.35 -11.32 10.36
N ARG A 126 17.22 -10.41 9.89
CA ARG A 126 17.67 -9.27 10.69
C ARG A 126 16.58 -8.24 10.94
N PHE A 127 15.81 -7.90 9.91
CA PHE A 127 14.76 -6.88 9.98
C PHE A 127 13.38 -7.46 10.30
N ASN A 128 13.27 -8.79 10.46
CA ASN A 128 12.02 -9.50 10.70
C ASN A 128 10.95 -9.18 9.64
N VAL A 129 11.34 -9.23 8.36
CA VAL A 129 10.46 -8.96 7.21
C VAL A 129 10.41 -10.16 6.27
N SER A 130 9.35 -10.25 5.44
CA SER A 130 9.22 -11.32 4.45
C SER A 130 10.31 -11.20 3.36
N PRO A 131 10.97 -12.31 2.97
CA PRO A 131 11.89 -12.33 1.82
C PRO A 131 11.25 -11.86 0.52
N GLU A 132 9.94 -12.03 0.35
CA GLU A 132 9.18 -11.64 -0.84
C GLU A 132 9.29 -10.15 -1.17
N LEU A 133 9.52 -9.32 -0.14
CA LEU A 133 9.77 -7.89 -0.31
C LEU A 133 10.92 -7.62 -1.27
N PHE A 134 11.96 -8.46 -1.27
CA PHE A 134 13.14 -8.28 -2.10
C PHE A 134 13.06 -8.97 -3.47
N PHE A 135 11.97 -9.67 -3.76
CA PHE A 135 11.75 -10.37 -5.05
C PHE A 135 10.62 -9.75 -5.87
N SER A 136 9.70 -9.04 -5.23
CA SER A 136 8.60 -8.37 -5.90
C SER A 136 8.88 -6.87 -6.01
N PRO A 137 8.45 -6.19 -7.09
CA PRO A 137 8.24 -4.76 -7.04
C PRO A 137 7.11 -4.47 -6.04
N ALA A 138 7.47 -4.27 -4.77
CA ALA A 138 6.53 -4.33 -3.68
C ALA A 138 5.52 -3.16 -3.71
N VAL A 139 4.23 -3.53 -3.78
CA VAL A 139 3.11 -2.74 -3.27
C VAL A 139 3.25 -2.72 -1.74
N MET A 140 3.50 -1.54 -1.17
CA MET A 140 3.49 -1.34 0.28
C MET A 140 2.11 -0.87 0.69
N ALA A 141 1.25 -1.81 1.12
CA ALA A 141 -0.01 -1.51 1.78
C ALA A 141 -0.03 -2.11 3.21
N VAL A 142 -0.12 -1.18 4.16
CA VAL A 142 -0.90 -1.24 5.42
C VAL A 142 -0.44 -2.24 6.51
N ARG A 143 0.04 -1.70 7.64
CA ARG A 143 -0.73 -1.63 8.90
C ARG A 143 0.05 -0.84 9.96
N ALA A 144 -0.35 0.42 10.15
CA ALA A 144 -0.12 1.10 11.41
C ALA A 144 -0.93 0.36 12.50
N ARG A 145 -0.26 -0.45 13.31
CA ARG A 145 -0.77 -0.78 14.64
C ARG A 145 -0.40 0.39 15.55
N LYS A 146 -1.38 1.24 15.81
CA LYS A 146 -1.44 1.96 17.08
C LYS A 146 -1.80 0.90 18.13
N SER A 147 -0.96 0.75 19.13
CA SER A 147 -1.27 0.01 20.35
C SER A 147 -0.86 0.91 21.51
N ASP A 148 -1.91 1.29 22.24
CA ASP A 148 -2.01 1.90 23.57
C ASP A 148 -1.45 3.33 23.80
#